data_AF-A0A1Y2CWP5-F1
#
_entry.id   AF-A0A1Y2CWP5-F1
#
_cell.length_a   1.000
_cell.length_b   1.000
_cell.length_c   1.000
_cell.angle_alpha   90.00
_cell.angle_beta   90.00
_cell.angle_gamma   90.00
#
_symmetry.space_group_name_H-M   'P 1'
#
loop_
_entity.id
_entity.type
_entity.pdbx_description
1 polymer ?
#
loop_
_entity_poly.entity_id
_entity_poly.type
_entity_poly.pdbx_seq_one_letter_code
_entity_poly.pdbx_strand_id
1 'polypeptide(L)'
;MTACEHDAEETYVPDDALVDEIQALPIAQRMFRNSKVYPFRPVQVSIDNCDAETSLFGNWAGILCDLTQEDVTHVAANLVQGPALYGANKIEYVFQGYDAGTGAVIKVVRFGSIVTGHAGIIHGGLIAAFFDDAFGSIFFQQMKARHTGVTANLSVNYRAPMPAGTNVVFVLWVEREEGRKVFLRAEARSVLDNEIDSDFEGIASEAIGQRWAGKRSVLYAEATALFIKVNKVEAK
;
A
#
# COMPACT_ATOMS: atom_id res chain seq x y z
N MET A 1 -33.67 24.00 17.43
CA MET A 1 -32.43 23.65 16.72
C MET A 1 -31.86 22.45 17.43
N THR A 2 -32.30 21.26 17.01
CA THR A 2 -31.81 19.98 17.48
C THR A 2 -30.40 19.80 16.94
N ALA A 3 -29.44 19.52 17.83
CA ALA A 3 -28.10 19.13 17.45
C ALA A 3 -28.22 17.87 16.57
N CYS A 4 -27.59 17.88 15.39
CA CYS A 4 -27.32 16.65 14.68
C CYS A 4 -26.35 15.85 15.54
N GLU A 5 -26.85 14.83 16.21
CA GLU A 5 -26.05 13.69 16.62
C GLU A 5 -25.44 13.13 15.33
N HIS A 6 -24.15 13.39 15.12
CA HIS A 6 -23.35 12.61 14.19
C HIS A 6 -23.28 11.23 14.83
N ASP A 7 -24.12 10.29 14.37
CA ASP A 7 -23.84 8.88 14.56
C ASP A 7 -22.39 8.67 14.09
N ALA A 8 -21.52 8.27 15.02
CA ALA A 8 -20.18 7.86 14.66
C ALA A 8 -20.36 6.69 13.69
N GLU A 9 -20.11 6.91 12.39
CA GLU A 9 -20.07 5.82 11.41
C GLU A 9 -19.19 4.73 12.02
N GLU A 10 -19.78 3.57 12.32
CA GLU A 10 -19.02 2.43 12.82
C GLU A 10 -17.86 2.21 11.87
N THR A 11 -16.66 2.20 12.46
CA THR A 11 -15.44 2.01 11.71
C THR A 11 -15.52 0.70 10.95
N TYR A 12 -15.39 0.76 9.63
CA TYR A 12 -15.40 -0.44 8.80
C TYR A 12 -14.28 -1.40 9.22
N VAL A 13 -14.68 -2.64 9.50
CA VAL A 13 -13.83 -3.79 9.75
C VAL A 13 -14.14 -4.82 8.65
N PRO A 14 -13.13 -5.32 7.92
CA PRO A 14 -13.33 -6.36 6.92
C PRO A 14 -13.81 -7.67 7.57
N ASP A 15 -14.61 -8.44 6.85
CA ASP A 15 -15.08 -9.75 7.30
C ASP A 15 -13.91 -10.75 7.39
N ASP A 16 -13.90 -11.60 8.42
CA ASP A 16 -12.83 -12.57 8.66
C ASP A 16 -12.63 -13.52 7.47
N ALA A 17 -13.71 -13.95 6.80
CA ALA A 17 -13.59 -14.84 5.63
C ALA A 17 -12.93 -14.14 4.44
N LEU A 18 -13.19 -12.83 4.25
CA LEU A 18 -12.51 -12.03 3.24
C LEU A 18 -11.01 -11.88 3.58
N VAL A 19 -10.69 -11.63 4.84
CA VAL A 19 -9.30 -11.53 5.30
C VAL A 19 -8.58 -12.86 5.06
N ASP A 20 -9.15 -13.98 5.48
CA ASP A 20 -8.60 -15.32 5.31
C ASP A 20 -8.41 -15.67 3.83
N GLU A 21 -9.39 -15.37 2.97
CA GLU A 21 -9.29 -15.59 1.52
C GLU A 21 -8.08 -14.86 0.93
N ILE A 22 -7.91 -13.58 1.24
CA ILE A 22 -6.86 -12.75 0.65
C ILE A 22 -5.50 -13.11 1.25
N GLN A 23 -5.41 -13.42 2.53
CA GLN A 23 -4.17 -13.86 3.16
C GLN A 23 -3.76 -15.28 2.74
N ALA A 24 -4.69 -16.11 2.27
CA ALA A 24 -4.39 -17.43 1.70
C ALA A 24 -3.78 -17.38 0.29
N LEU A 25 -3.80 -16.23 -0.40
CA LEU A 25 -3.25 -16.10 -1.75
C LEU A 25 -1.75 -16.49 -1.79
N PRO A 26 -1.27 -17.13 -2.87
CA PRO A 26 0.14 -17.52 -2.98
C PRO A 26 1.13 -16.37 -2.73
N ILE A 27 0.83 -15.18 -3.28
CA ILE A 27 1.65 -13.98 -3.06
C ILE A 27 1.67 -13.53 -1.60
N ALA A 28 0.54 -13.61 -0.89
CA ALA A 28 0.44 -13.29 0.52
C ALA A 28 1.32 -14.25 1.35
N GLN A 29 1.22 -15.54 1.06
CA GLN A 29 2.07 -16.57 1.68
C GLN A 29 3.56 -16.32 1.43
N ARG A 30 3.94 -15.84 0.24
CA ARG A 30 5.33 -15.43 -0.02
C ARG A 30 5.72 -14.17 0.76
N MET A 31 4.83 -13.19 0.88
CA MET A 31 5.08 -11.98 1.68
C MET A 31 5.34 -12.33 3.14
N PHE A 32 4.51 -13.20 3.75
CA PHE A 32 4.71 -13.63 5.14
C PHE A 32 6.06 -14.33 5.38
N ARG A 33 6.62 -15.02 4.38
CA ARG A 33 7.93 -15.68 4.49
C ARG A 33 9.12 -14.75 4.28
N ASN A 34 8.98 -13.74 3.43
CA ASN A 34 10.12 -12.98 2.90
C ASN A 34 10.11 -11.49 3.26
N SER A 35 9.06 -11.01 3.92
CA SER A 35 8.84 -9.60 4.20
C SER A 35 8.29 -9.39 5.59
N LYS A 36 8.49 -8.19 6.13
CA LYS A 36 7.76 -7.76 7.33
C LYS A 36 6.38 -7.29 6.90
N VAL A 37 5.34 -7.99 7.31
CA VAL A 37 3.94 -7.71 6.94
C VAL A 37 3.24 -6.94 8.06
N TYR A 38 2.40 -5.98 7.68
CA TYR A 38 1.69 -5.06 8.57
C TYR A 38 0.37 -4.59 7.92
N PRO A 39 -0.60 -4.12 8.72
CA PRO A 39 -1.89 -3.69 8.20
C PRO A 39 -1.78 -2.42 7.34
N PHE A 40 -2.88 -2.09 6.66
CA PHE A 40 -2.95 -0.92 5.78
C PHE A 40 -2.91 0.40 6.52
N ARG A 41 -3.48 0.44 7.73
CA ARG A 41 -3.58 1.60 8.61
C ARG A 41 -2.74 1.41 9.87
N PRO A 42 -1.43 1.14 9.78
CA PRO A 42 -0.64 0.70 10.92
C PRO A 42 -0.52 1.82 11.96
N VAL A 43 -0.48 1.44 13.24
CA VAL A 43 -0.34 2.41 14.34
C VAL A 43 0.96 3.18 14.21
N GLN A 44 0.83 4.51 14.25
CA GLN A 44 1.96 5.41 14.22
C GLN A 44 2.30 5.89 15.64
N VAL A 45 3.36 5.37 16.24
CA VAL A 45 3.85 5.88 17.55
C VAL A 45 5.20 6.57 17.44
N SER A 46 5.47 7.43 18.42
CA SER A 46 6.76 8.12 18.55
C SER A 46 7.90 7.13 18.64
N ILE A 47 9.03 7.54 18.08
CA ILE A 47 10.33 6.86 18.07
C ILE A 47 10.74 6.31 19.45
N ASP A 48 10.45 7.08 20.50
CA ASP A 48 10.90 6.78 21.87
C ASP A 48 10.11 5.66 22.55
N ASN A 49 8.97 5.27 21.96
CA ASN A 49 8.02 4.31 22.54
C ASN A 49 7.88 3.03 21.69
N CYS A 50 8.88 2.71 20.86
CA CYS A 50 8.85 1.55 19.96
C CYS A 50 9.84 0.46 20.35
N ASP A 51 9.38 -0.78 20.50
CA ASP A 51 10.28 -1.92 20.69
C ASP A 51 11.02 -2.28 19.38
N ALA A 52 12.32 -2.60 19.51
CA ALA A 52 13.16 -2.91 18.35
C ALA A 52 12.69 -4.14 17.54
N GLU A 53 12.00 -5.08 18.19
CA GLU A 53 11.45 -6.28 17.55
C GLU A 53 10.18 -6.00 16.74
N THR A 54 9.37 -5.02 17.18
CA THR A 54 8.12 -4.63 16.50
C THR A 54 8.33 -3.49 15.50
N SER A 55 9.50 -2.85 15.53
CA SER A 55 9.93 -1.87 14.54
C SER A 55 10.21 -2.51 13.18
N LEU A 56 9.67 -1.91 12.11
CA LEU A 56 10.04 -2.27 10.75
C LEU A 56 11.55 -2.05 10.48
N PHE A 57 12.20 -1.14 11.19
CA PHE A 57 13.59 -0.73 10.97
C PHE A 57 14.59 -1.13 12.08
N GLY A 58 14.19 -1.98 13.04
CA GLY A 58 15.05 -2.41 14.15
C GLY A 58 15.30 -1.31 15.20
N ASN A 59 16.51 -1.25 15.78
CA ASN A 59 16.96 -0.20 16.75
C ASN A 59 17.00 1.23 16.15
N TRP A 60 16.58 1.40 14.89
CA TRP A 60 16.51 2.69 14.23
C TRP A 60 15.10 3.25 14.36
N ALA A 61 14.98 4.28 15.18
CA ALA A 61 13.88 5.23 15.28
C ALA A 61 12.98 5.35 14.02
N GLY A 62 11.69 4.98 14.11
CA GLY A 62 10.66 5.58 13.25
C GLY A 62 9.44 4.73 12.83
N ILE A 63 8.35 4.91 13.60
CA ILE A 63 6.94 5.09 13.20
C ILE A 63 6.00 3.89 13.05
N LEU A 64 6.40 2.68 12.68
CA LEU A 64 5.45 1.55 12.78
C LEU A 64 5.80 0.68 13.99
N CYS A 65 4.95 0.73 15.01
CA CYS A 65 5.07 -0.10 16.20
C CYS A 65 3.73 -0.77 16.43
N ASP A 66 3.81 -2.02 16.85
CA ASP A 66 2.68 -2.96 16.79
C ASP A 66 2.14 -3.14 15.35
N LEU A 67 2.85 -3.98 14.58
CA LEU A 67 2.47 -4.38 13.21
C LEU A 67 1.20 -5.24 13.15
N THR A 68 0.47 -5.37 14.26
CA THR A 68 -0.77 -6.14 14.34
C THR A 68 -2.00 -5.27 14.55
N GLN A 69 -1.84 -3.97 14.84
CA GLN A 69 -2.96 -3.06 15.14
C GLN A 69 -3.15 -1.98 14.07
N GLU A 70 -4.39 -1.52 13.94
CA GLU A 70 -4.77 -0.39 13.08
C GLU A 70 -5.07 0.89 13.87
N ASP A 71 -4.63 2.05 13.37
CA ASP A 71 -4.95 3.38 13.88
C ASP A 71 -6.02 4.05 13.01
N VAL A 72 -7.27 3.65 13.27
CA VAL A 72 -8.41 4.13 12.50
C VAL A 72 -8.75 5.58 12.84
N THR A 73 -8.47 6.03 14.05
CA THR A 73 -8.76 7.40 14.49
C THR A 73 -7.90 8.41 13.72
N HIS A 74 -6.61 8.14 13.55
CA HIS A 74 -5.72 9.07 12.85
C HIS A 74 -6.05 9.22 11.37
N VAL A 75 -6.51 8.15 10.73
CA VAL A 75 -6.79 8.13 9.30
C VAL A 75 -8.25 8.40 8.94
N ALA A 76 -9.11 8.68 9.93
CA ALA A 76 -10.54 8.92 9.72
C ALA A 76 -10.82 10.08 8.74
N ALA A 77 -9.95 11.09 8.68
CA ALA A 77 -10.06 12.22 7.76
C ALA A 77 -9.31 12.00 6.42
N ASN A 78 -8.65 10.85 6.23
CA ASN A 78 -7.90 10.56 5.01
C ASN A 78 -8.83 10.14 3.88
N LEU A 79 -8.49 10.53 2.64
CA LEU A 79 -9.28 10.18 1.47
C LEU A 79 -9.26 8.65 1.19
N VAL A 80 -8.08 8.05 1.13
CA VAL A 80 -7.91 6.64 0.72
C VAL A 80 -8.06 5.67 1.89
N GLN A 81 -7.41 5.96 3.02
CA GLN A 81 -7.40 5.10 4.21
C GLN A 81 -8.61 5.33 5.13
N GLY A 82 -9.31 6.45 4.98
CA GLY A 82 -10.52 6.77 5.73
C GLY A 82 -11.80 6.21 5.09
N PRO A 83 -12.96 6.39 5.75
CA PRO A 83 -14.24 5.79 5.36
C PRO A 83 -14.76 6.27 4.00
N ALA A 84 -14.21 7.36 3.46
CA ALA A 84 -14.53 7.85 2.12
C ALA A 84 -14.29 6.76 1.07
N LEU A 85 -13.10 6.12 1.07
CA LEU A 85 -12.73 5.08 0.11
C LEU A 85 -12.42 3.71 0.73
N TYR A 86 -12.04 3.62 2.00
CA TYR A 86 -11.89 2.33 2.70
C TYR A 86 -13.23 1.90 3.29
N GLY A 87 -13.74 0.73 2.90
CA GLY A 87 -15.11 0.33 3.24
C GLY A 87 -15.64 -0.85 2.44
N ALA A 88 -16.76 -1.42 2.90
CA ALA A 88 -17.48 -2.48 2.21
C ALA A 88 -17.81 -2.08 0.75
N ASN A 89 -17.51 -2.95 -0.21
CA ASN A 89 -17.63 -2.72 -1.65
C ASN A 89 -16.77 -1.56 -2.23
N LYS A 90 -15.91 -0.92 -1.42
CA LYS A 90 -14.99 0.15 -1.84
C LYS A 90 -13.56 -0.40 -1.93
N ILE A 91 -12.62 0.10 -1.13
CA ILE A 91 -11.37 -0.61 -0.82
C ILE A 91 -11.70 -1.50 0.38
N GLU A 92 -11.86 -2.80 0.14
CA GLU A 92 -12.47 -3.72 1.12
C GLU A 92 -11.42 -4.30 2.07
N TYR A 93 -10.23 -4.60 1.56
CA TYR A 93 -9.14 -5.06 2.41
C TYR A 93 -7.81 -4.73 1.77
N VAL A 94 -6.86 -4.30 2.60
CA VAL A 94 -5.48 -4.09 2.21
C VAL A 94 -4.57 -4.58 3.33
N PHE A 95 -3.50 -5.26 2.95
CA PHE A 95 -2.35 -5.46 3.83
C PHE A 95 -1.07 -5.26 3.01
N GLN A 96 0.03 -5.00 3.71
CA GLN A 96 1.26 -4.58 3.06
C GLN A 96 2.49 -5.20 3.68
N GLY A 97 3.51 -5.42 2.86
CA GLY A 97 4.77 -6.02 3.24
C GLY A 97 5.94 -5.17 2.79
N TYR A 98 7.00 -5.16 3.60
CA TYR A 98 8.27 -4.53 3.28
C TYR A 98 9.34 -5.58 3.01
N ASP A 99 9.90 -5.55 1.79
CA ASP A 99 11.02 -6.37 1.38
C ASP A 99 12.34 -5.64 1.67
N ALA A 100 13.07 -6.10 2.70
CA ALA A 100 14.35 -5.50 3.06
C ALA A 100 15.44 -5.73 2.01
N GLY A 101 15.30 -6.74 1.14
CA GLY A 101 16.28 -7.04 0.10
C GLY A 101 16.25 -6.03 -1.05
N THR A 102 15.06 -5.61 -1.49
CA THR A 102 14.89 -4.63 -2.58
C THR A 102 14.48 -3.23 -2.11
N GLY A 103 14.04 -3.09 -0.85
CA GLY A 103 13.39 -1.89 -0.35
C GLY A 103 11.97 -1.70 -0.89
N ALA A 104 11.41 -2.70 -1.57
CA ALA A 104 10.07 -2.61 -2.13
C ALA A 104 8.99 -2.69 -1.05
N VAL A 105 7.89 -1.97 -1.28
CA VAL A 105 6.63 -2.13 -0.55
C VAL A 105 5.66 -2.84 -1.46
N ILE A 106 5.02 -3.89 -0.93
CA ILE A 106 4.06 -4.71 -1.64
C ILE A 106 2.73 -4.56 -0.92
N LYS A 107 1.71 -4.04 -1.61
CA LYS A 107 0.34 -3.96 -1.07
C LYS A 107 -0.55 -4.92 -1.86
N VAL A 108 -1.27 -5.79 -1.16
CA VAL A 108 -2.32 -6.62 -1.77
C VAL A 108 -3.66 -6.02 -1.37
N VAL A 109 -4.51 -5.78 -2.37
CA VAL A 109 -5.72 -4.97 -2.24
C VAL A 109 -6.90 -5.70 -2.88
N ARG A 110 -8.05 -5.68 -2.20
CA ARG A 110 -9.35 -5.97 -2.80
C ARG A 110 -10.12 -4.68 -3.06
N PHE A 111 -10.46 -4.43 -4.32
CA PHE A 111 -11.39 -3.37 -4.69
C PHE A 111 -12.77 -3.96 -4.99
N GLY A 112 -13.79 -3.43 -4.35
CA GLY A 112 -15.18 -3.78 -4.56
C GLY A 112 -15.84 -3.03 -5.72
N SER A 113 -17.16 -3.16 -5.80
CA SER A 113 -17.95 -2.79 -6.99
C SER A 113 -18.42 -1.33 -7.03
N ILE A 114 -18.50 -0.62 -5.91
CA ILE A 114 -19.09 0.74 -5.86
C ILE A 114 -18.08 1.86 -6.15
N VAL A 115 -16.83 1.51 -6.41
CA VAL A 115 -15.74 2.41 -6.80
C VAL A 115 -15.36 2.25 -8.29
N THR A 116 -16.31 1.77 -9.09
CA THR A 116 -16.17 1.57 -10.53
C THR A 116 -16.45 2.85 -11.31
N GLY A 117 -15.75 3.04 -12.43
CA GLY A 117 -16.02 4.15 -13.36
C GLY A 117 -16.83 3.74 -14.59
N HIS A 118 -16.68 2.47 -14.98
CA HIS A 118 -17.51 1.80 -15.97
C HIS A 118 -17.97 0.47 -15.36
N ALA A 119 -19.06 -0.13 -15.84
CA ALA A 119 -19.62 -1.36 -15.30
C ALA A 119 -18.53 -2.45 -15.14
N GLY A 120 -18.24 -2.83 -13.89
CA GLY A 120 -17.26 -3.87 -13.55
C GLY A 120 -15.78 -3.47 -13.66
N ILE A 121 -15.46 -2.20 -13.95
CA ILE A 121 -14.07 -1.72 -14.08
C ILE A 121 -13.80 -0.62 -13.05
N ILE A 122 -12.76 -0.81 -12.25
CA ILE A 122 -12.33 0.15 -11.22
C ILE A 122 -12.07 1.52 -11.85
N HIS A 123 -12.56 2.58 -11.20
CA HIS A 123 -12.40 3.94 -11.69
C HIS A 123 -10.92 4.32 -11.76
N GLY A 124 -10.44 4.82 -12.91
CA GLY A 124 -9.03 5.20 -13.08
C GLY A 124 -8.54 6.21 -12.04
N GLY A 125 -9.41 7.14 -11.64
CA GLY A 125 -9.14 8.08 -10.54
C GLY A 125 -8.97 7.43 -9.16
N LEU A 126 -9.65 6.30 -8.87
CA LEU A 126 -9.38 5.53 -7.64
C LEU A 126 -7.97 4.93 -7.69
N ILE A 127 -7.61 4.34 -8.84
CA ILE A 127 -6.28 3.74 -9.03
C ILE A 127 -5.19 4.80 -8.85
N ALA A 128 -5.39 6.00 -9.39
CA ALA A 128 -4.46 7.13 -9.22
C ALA A 128 -4.37 7.58 -7.76
N ALA A 129 -5.50 7.74 -7.07
CA ALA A 129 -5.52 8.09 -5.64
C ALA A 129 -4.83 7.03 -4.78
N PHE A 130 -5.04 5.74 -5.10
CA PHE A 130 -4.38 4.64 -4.40
C PHE A 130 -2.87 4.61 -4.66
N PHE A 131 -2.42 4.89 -5.89
CA PHE A 131 -0.99 5.05 -6.18
C PHE A 131 -0.38 6.21 -5.36
N ASP A 132 -1.06 7.36 -5.26
CA ASP A 132 -0.57 8.50 -4.47
C ASP A 132 -0.41 8.15 -2.98
N ASP A 133 -1.43 7.53 -2.37
CA ASP A 133 -1.38 7.04 -0.98
C ASP A 133 -0.27 6.00 -0.76
N ALA A 134 -0.15 5.05 -1.68
CA ALA A 134 0.88 4.02 -1.62
C ALA A 134 2.28 4.62 -1.78
N PHE A 135 2.47 5.63 -2.64
CA PHE A 135 3.72 6.37 -2.76
C PHE A 135 4.06 7.15 -1.48
N GLY A 136 3.07 7.77 -0.84
CA GLY A 136 3.24 8.39 0.47
C GLY A 136 3.73 7.38 1.52
N SER A 137 3.15 6.18 1.52
CA SER A 137 3.53 5.09 2.44
C SER A 137 4.99 4.68 2.28
N ILE A 138 5.42 4.36 1.04
CA ILE A 138 6.82 3.96 0.79
C ILE A 138 7.79 5.13 0.98
N PHE A 139 7.42 6.35 0.60
CA PHE A 139 8.26 7.54 0.85
C PHE A 139 8.57 7.64 2.33
N PHE A 140 7.55 7.56 3.17
CA PHE A 140 7.69 7.70 4.60
C PHE A 140 8.57 6.61 5.23
N GLN A 141 8.36 5.38 4.78
CA GLN A 141 9.17 4.22 5.16
C GLN A 141 10.63 4.37 4.75
N GLN A 142 10.90 4.73 3.49
CA GLN A 142 12.25 4.84 2.95
C GLN A 142 13.02 6.05 3.50
N MET A 143 12.31 7.14 3.79
CA MET A 143 12.88 8.30 4.48
C MET A 143 13.08 8.07 5.98
N LYS A 144 12.85 6.84 6.47
CA LYS A 144 12.96 6.44 7.88
C LYS A 144 12.22 7.39 8.80
N ALA A 145 11.05 7.88 8.36
CA ALA A 145 10.26 8.84 9.12
C ALA A 145 10.97 10.17 9.47
N ARG A 146 12.16 10.44 8.93
CA ARG A 146 12.94 11.66 9.24
C ARG A 146 12.51 12.86 8.45
N HIS A 147 11.71 12.65 7.42
CA HIS A 147 11.25 13.70 6.53
C HIS A 147 9.77 13.56 6.26
N THR A 148 9.07 14.69 6.31
CA THR A 148 7.78 14.82 5.66
C THR A 148 8.01 15.11 4.18
N GLY A 149 7.05 14.70 3.34
CA GLY A 149 7.10 14.93 1.91
C GLY A 149 5.73 15.18 1.35
N VAL A 150 5.70 15.83 0.20
CA VAL A 150 4.48 16.09 -0.56
C VAL A 150 4.67 15.63 -2.01
N THR A 151 3.59 15.16 -2.62
CA THR A 151 3.55 14.81 -4.05
C THR A 151 3.71 16.08 -4.87
N ALA A 152 4.76 16.15 -5.68
CA ALA A 152 4.98 17.23 -6.65
C ALA A 152 4.57 16.81 -8.07
N ASN A 153 4.67 15.52 -8.39
CA ASN A 153 4.16 14.97 -9.63
C ASN A 153 3.70 13.52 -9.42
N LEU A 154 2.60 13.17 -10.09
CA LEU A 154 2.14 11.81 -10.26
C LEU A 154 1.80 11.60 -11.74
N SER A 155 2.37 10.56 -12.34
CA SER A 155 2.04 10.12 -13.71
C SER A 155 1.63 8.66 -13.66
N VAL A 156 0.45 8.36 -14.21
CA VAL A 156 -0.11 7.01 -14.24
C VAL A 156 -0.39 6.62 -15.69
N ASN A 157 0.14 5.47 -16.09
CA ASN A 157 -0.15 4.84 -17.37
C ASN A 157 -1.07 3.64 -17.14
N TYR A 158 -2.29 3.70 -17.65
CA TYR A 158 -3.24 2.59 -17.62
C TYR A 158 -2.96 1.66 -18.79
N ARG A 159 -2.62 0.41 -18.48
CA ARG A 159 -2.15 -0.60 -19.43
C ARG A 159 -3.23 -1.63 -19.77
N ALA A 160 -4.10 -1.94 -18.81
CA ALA A 160 -5.26 -2.81 -18.99
C ALA A 160 -6.40 -2.41 -18.02
N PRO A 161 -7.67 -2.72 -18.35
CA PRO A 161 -8.78 -2.54 -17.41
C PRO A 161 -8.55 -3.34 -16.14
N MET A 162 -8.78 -2.73 -14.97
CA MET A 162 -8.73 -3.38 -13.67
C MET A 162 -10.15 -3.82 -13.26
N PRO A 163 -10.46 -5.13 -13.21
CA PRO A 163 -11.80 -5.60 -12.87
C PRO A 163 -12.12 -5.37 -11.40
N ALA A 164 -13.36 -4.96 -11.12
CA ALA A 164 -13.88 -4.93 -9.76
C ALA A 164 -14.03 -6.33 -9.17
N GLY A 165 -13.95 -6.43 -7.85
CA GLY A 165 -14.05 -7.69 -7.12
C GLY A 165 -12.83 -8.59 -7.28
N THR A 166 -11.69 -8.10 -7.81
CA THR A 166 -10.46 -8.89 -7.94
C THR A 166 -9.38 -8.41 -6.97
N ASN A 167 -8.47 -9.33 -6.62
CA ASN A 167 -7.26 -9.00 -5.87
C ASN A 167 -6.21 -8.39 -6.81
N VAL A 168 -5.61 -7.30 -6.37
CA VAL A 168 -4.57 -6.58 -7.10
C VAL A 168 -3.36 -6.45 -6.20
N VAL A 169 -2.17 -6.65 -6.76
CA VAL A 169 -0.91 -6.35 -6.08
C VAL A 169 -0.33 -5.06 -6.62
N PHE A 170 -0.03 -4.13 -5.71
CA PHE A 170 0.77 -2.94 -5.97
C PHE A 170 2.19 -3.19 -5.45
N VAL A 171 3.18 -3.02 -6.32
CA VAL A 171 4.60 -3.15 -5.98
C VAL A 171 5.26 -1.80 -6.20
N LEU A 172 5.85 -1.24 -5.16
CA LEU A 172 6.40 0.12 -5.16
C LEU A 172 7.87 0.11 -4.74
N TRP A 173 8.69 0.97 -5.32
CA TRP A 173 10.09 1.13 -4.96
C TRP A 173 10.58 2.57 -5.18
N VAL A 174 11.65 2.94 -4.47
CA VAL A 174 12.39 4.18 -4.73
C VAL A 174 13.36 3.93 -5.87
N GLU A 175 13.27 4.74 -6.93
CA GLU A 175 14.20 4.66 -8.06
C GLU A 175 15.50 5.40 -7.75
N ARG A 176 15.40 6.62 -7.19
CA ARG A 176 16.55 7.42 -6.77
C ARG A 176 16.16 8.60 -5.87
N GLU A 177 17.16 9.18 -5.24
CA GLU A 177 17.04 10.41 -4.46
C GLU A 177 18.05 11.46 -4.94
N GLU A 178 17.59 12.70 -5.09
CA GLU A 178 18.41 13.84 -5.52
C GLU A 178 18.14 15.04 -4.61
N GLY A 179 18.88 15.13 -3.50
CA GLY A 179 18.70 16.17 -2.49
C GLY A 179 17.31 16.10 -1.85
N ARG A 180 16.44 17.07 -2.17
CA ARG A 180 15.04 17.10 -1.69
C ARG A 180 14.07 16.29 -2.57
N LYS A 181 14.50 15.82 -3.74
CA LYS A 181 13.65 15.08 -4.67
C LYS A 181 13.77 13.58 -4.41
N VAL A 182 12.63 12.89 -4.33
CA VAL A 182 12.55 11.43 -4.23
C VAL A 182 11.71 10.94 -5.39
N PHE A 183 12.31 10.12 -6.25
CA PHE A 183 11.66 9.55 -7.42
C PHE A 183 11.22 8.13 -7.12
N LEU A 184 9.93 7.86 -7.33
CA LEU A 184 9.26 6.63 -6.97
C LEU A 184 8.65 5.98 -8.21
N ARG A 185 8.60 4.65 -8.21
CA ARG A 185 7.92 3.85 -9.24
C ARG A 185 7.03 2.80 -8.62
N ALA A 186 5.95 2.47 -9.31
CA ALA A 186 5.04 1.43 -8.89
C ALA A 186 4.38 0.72 -10.07
N GLU A 187 4.00 -0.53 -9.85
CA GLU A 187 3.21 -1.34 -10.77
C GLU A 187 2.01 -1.93 -10.04
N ALA A 188 0.83 -1.85 -10.65
CA ALA A 188 -0.40 -2.52 -10.23
C ALA A 188 -0.66 -3.71 -11.16
N ARG A 189 -0.64 -4.92 -10.60
CA ARG A 189 -0.70 -6.17 -11.35
C ARG A 189 -1.79 -7.09 -10.82
N SER A 190 -2.29 -7.98 -11.67
CA SER A 190 -3.16 -9.06 -11.22
C SER A 190 -2.43 -9.99 -10.26
N VAL A 191 -3.13 -10.50 -9.25
CA VAL A 191 -2.65 -11.65 -8.48
C VAL A 191 -2.87 -12.91 -9.32
N LEU A 192 -1.93 -13.86 -9.25
CA LEU A 192 -2.07 -15.16 -9.91
C LEU A 192 -2.86 -16.11 -9.01
N ASP A 193 -3.86 -16.79 -9.57
CA ASP A 193 -4.64 -17.82 -8.86
C ASP A 193 -3.76 -19.01 -8.44
N ASN A 194 -2.75 -19.30 -9.25
CA ASN A 194 -1.73 -20.30 -8.98
C ASN A 194 -0.35 -19.78 -9.39
N GLU A 195 0.65 -20.09 -8.57
CA GLU A 195 2.05 -19.77 -8.85
C GLU A 195 2.78 -21.05 -9.23
N ILE A 196 3.50 -21.01 -10.35
CA ILE A 196 4.40 -22.09 -10.79
C ILE A 196 5.82 -21.52 -10.90
N ASP A 197 6.86 -22.34 -10.69
CA ASP A 197 8.26 -21.88 -10.65
C ASP A 197 8.64 -21.04 -11.87
N SER A 198 8.20 -21.47 -13.06
CA SER A 198 8.45 -20.77 -14.31
C SER A 198 7.95 -19.32 -14.32
N ASP A 199 6.99 -18.93 -13.47
CA ASP A 199 6.50 -17.56 -13.38
C ASP A 199 7.55 -16.57 -12.90
N PHE A 200 8.57 -17.06 -12.18
CA PHE A 200 9.59 -16.23 -11.53
C PHE A 200 11.00 -16.46 -12.11
N GLU A 201 11.18 -17.53 -12.88
CA GLU A 201 12.43 -17.82 -13.57
C GLU A 201 12.76 -16.80 -14.66
N GLY A 202 14.03 -16.39 -14.72
CA GLY A 202 14.56 -15.51 -15.76
C GLY A 202 14.07 -14.07 -15.71
N ILE A 203 13.38 -13.65 -14.63
CA ILE A 203 13.01 -12.25 -14.43
C ILE A 203 14.26 -11.45 -14.11
N ALA A 204 14.46 -10.36 -14.86
CA ALA A 204 15.57 -9.45 -14.66
C ALA A 204 15.54 -8.80 -13.27
N SER A 205 16.70 -8.50 -12.72
CA SER A 205 16.86 -8.01 -11.34
C SER A 205 16.04 -6.74 -11.05
N GLU A 206 15.92 -5.89 -12.05
CA GLU A 206 15.29 -4.57 -12.09
C GLU A 206 13.77 -4.64 -12.32
N ALA A 207 13.24 -5.79 -12.77
CA ALA A 207 11.81 -6.00 -13.00
C ALA A 207 11.08 -6.34 -11.67
N ILE A 208 11.22 -5.44 -10.68
CA ILE A 208 10.78 -5.64 -9.29
C ILE A 208 9.31 -6.04 -9.21
N GLY A 209 8.43 -5.39 -9.97
CA GLY A 209 7.00 -5.72 -9.97
C GLY A 209 6.70 -7.12 -10.48
N GLN A 210 7.38 -7.59 -11.54
CA GLN A 210 7.24 -8.97 -12.01
C GLN A 210 7.84 -9.98 -11.04
N ARG A 211 8.92 -9.65 -10.33
CA ARG A 211 9.50 -10.55 -9.31
C ARG A 211 8.51 -10.85 -8.17
N TRP A 212 7.61 -9.93 -7.88
CA TRP A 212 6.54 -10.12 -6.90
C TRP A 212 5.25 -10.69 -7.49
N ALA A 213 4.83 -10.24 -8.66
CA ALA A 213 3.54 -10.65 -9.23
C ALA A 213 3.64 -11.88 -10.17
N GLY A 214 4.84 -12.27 -10.58
CA GLY A 214 5.08 -13.29 -11.60
C GLY A 214 4.91 -12.73 -13.03
N LYS A 215 5.63 -13.30 -14.00
CA LYS A 215 5.64 -12.81 -15.40
C LYS A 215 4.30 -12.98 -16.13
N ARG A 216 3.45 -13.91 -15.69
CA ARG A 216 2.08 -14.11 -16.21
C ARG A 216 1.07 -13.06 -15.70
N SER A 217 1.43 -12.27 -14.69
CA SER A 217 0.52 -11.26 -14.17
C SER A 217 0.21 -10.20 -15.23
N VAL A 218 -1.05 -9.79 -15.29
CA VAL A 218 -1.50 -8.68 -16.13
C VAL A 218 -1.05 -7.38 -15.48
N LEU A 219 -0.35 -6.52 -16.22
CA LEU A 219 -0.07 -5.15 -15.79
C LEU A 219 -1.32 -4.30 -16.04
N TYR A 220 -2.02 -3.91 -14.99
CA TYR A 220 -3.19 -3.03 -15.09
C TYR A 220 -2.78 -1.57 -15.25
N ALA A 221 -1.83 -1.12 -14.43
CA ALA A 221 -1.30 0.22 -14.49
C ALA A 221 0.12 0.28 -13.94
N GLU A 222 0.88 1.27 -14.36
CA GLU A 222 2.16 1.64 -13.75
C GLU A 222 2.18 3.13 -13.47
N ALA A 223 2.92 3.52 -12.45
CA ALA A 223 3.01 4.91 -12.03
C ALA A 223 4.44 5.32 -11.70
N THR A 224 4.72 6.60 -11.94
CA THR A 224 5.92 7.28 -11.45
C THR A 224 5.48 8.49 -10.63
N ALA A 225 6.15 8.73 -9.51
CA ALA A 225 5.90 9.91 -8.70
C ALA A 225 7.19 10.63 -8.32
N LEU A 226 7.08 11.95 -8.15
CA LEU A 226 8.11 12.80 -7.56
C LEU A 226 7.58 13.36 -6.25
N PHE A 227 8.27 13.04 -5.16
CA PHE A 227 8.03 13.62 -3.84
C PHE A 227 9.11 14.64 -3.51
N ILE A 228 8.71 15.72 -2.81
CA ILE A 228 9.64 16.74 -2.32
C ILE A 228 9.68 16.69 -0.79
N LYS A 229 10.87 16.48 -0.23
CA LYS A 229 11.13 16.58 1.22
C LYS A 229 10.89 18.03 1.66
N VAL A 230 9.99 18.22 2.62
CA VAL A 230 9.61 19.56 3.11
C VAL A 230 10.35 19.88 4.41
N ASN A 231 10.18 19.05 5.44
CA ASN A 231 10.80 19.27 6.75
C ASN A 231 11.67 18.07 7.16
N LYS A 232 12.58 18.31 8.11
CA LYS A 232 13.16 17.24 8.92
C LYS A 232 12.22 17.07 10.12
N VAL A 233 11.69 15.88 10.34
CA VAL A 233 11.03 15.55 11.59
C VAL A 233 12.15 15.55 12.64
N GLU A 234 12.14 16.54 13.53
CA GLU A 234 13.06 16.55 14.66
C GLU A 234 12.71 15.34 15.53
N ALA A 235 13.66 14.44 15.70
CA ALA A 235 13.56 13.42 16.75
C ALA A 235 13.53 14.19 18.07
N LYS A 236 12.39 14.12 18.77
CA LYS A 236 12.34 14.55 20.17
C LYS A 236 13.18 13.62 21.03
#